data_AF-A0A5E4J9R4-F1
#
_entry.id   AF-A0A5E4J9R4-F1
#
_cell.length_a   1.000
_cell.length_b   1.000
_cell.length_c   1.000
_cell.angle_alpha   90.00
_cell.angle_beta   90.00
_cell.angle_gamma   90.00
#
_symmetry.space_group_name_H-M   'P 1'
#
loop_
_entity.id
_entity.type
_entity.pdbx_description
1 polymer ?
#
loop_
_entity_poly.entity_id
_entity_poly.type
_entity_poly.pdbx_seq_one_letter_code
_entity_poly.pdbx_strand_id
1 'polypeptide(L)'
;MDLLLLWAAMILTALFNVAGDFSGKRWTQSGRTRILVVAALMYAIDQTFFAISLTFGALATNIFVVFILSSILDVLLGVFYFKERISGTNLIGLALGLAALLLLNL
;
A
#
# COMPACT_ATOMS: atom_id res chain seq x y z
N MET A 1 13.19 -19.42 10.42
CA MET A 1 13.48 -18.03 10.82
C MET A 1 13.19 -17.07 9.68
N ASP A 2 13.50 -17.46 8.44
CA ASP A 2 13.32 -16.64 7.23
C ASP A 2 11.86 -16.30 6.91
N LEU A 3 10.92 -17.21 7.17
CA LEU A 3 9.48 -16.97 6.91
C LEU A 3 8.90 -15.86 7.81
N LEU A 4 9.30 -15.80 9.09
CA LEU A 4 8.81 -14.77 10.01
C LEU A 4 9.35 -13.39 9.64
N LEU A 5 10.62 -13.32 9.21
CA LEU A 5 11.24 -12.10 8.71
C LEU A 5 10.57 -11.62 7.41
N LEU A 6 10.25 -12.54 6.50
CA LEU A 6 9.48 -12.23 5.28
C LEU A 6 8.13 -11.61 5.63
N TRP A 7 7.31 -12.27 6.45
CA TRP A 7 5.99 -11.74 6.82
C TRP A 7 6.08 -10.41 7.57
N ALA A 8 7.06 -10.25 8.46
CA ALA A 8 7.30 -8.99 9.14
C ALA A 8 7.66 -7.87 8.15
N ALA A 9 8.57 -8.13 7.20
CA ALA A 9 8.93 -7.17 6.16
C ALA A 9 7.73 -6.80 5.28
N MET A 10 6.87 -7.76 4.92
CA MET A 10 5.67 -7.53 4.12
C MET A 10 4.62 -6.68 4.85
N ILE A 11 4.39 -6.95 6.14
CA ILE A 11 3.47 -6.14 6.96
C ILE A 11 4.02 -4.71 7.09
N LEU A 12 5.32 -4.56 7.34
CA LEU A 12 5.95 -3.25 7.43
C LEU A 12 5.87 -2.49 6.10
N THR A 13 6.11 -3.16 4.98
CA THR A 13 5.90 -2.62 3.61
C THR A 13 4.48 -2.05 3.49
N ALA A 14 3.45 -2.87 3.74
CA ALA A 14 2.05 -2.43 3.65
C ALA A 14 1.75 -1.22 4.56
N LEU A 15 2.25 -1.21 5.80
CA LEU A 15 2.03 -0.12 6.75
C LEU A 15 2.70 1.19 6.31
N PHE A 16 3.96 1.13 5.86
CA PHE A 16 4.69 2.32 5.40
C PHE A 16 4.15 2.84 4.06
N ASN A 17 3.71 1.94 3.18
CA ASN A 17 3.05 2.29 1.94
C ASN A 17 1.77 3.11 2.20
N VAL A 18 0.86 2.58 3.03
CA VAL A 18 -0.40 3.26 3.42
C VAL A 18 -0.12 4.57 4.19
N ALA A 19 0.90 4.60 5.05
CA ALA A 19 1.29 5.83 5.73
C ALA A 19 1.83 6.90 4.75
N GLY A 20 2.53 6.46 3.70
CA GLY A 20 2.97 7.27 2.58
C GLY A 20 1.79 7.86 1.80
N ASP A 21 0.84 7.02 1.39
CA ASP A 21 -0.37 7.42 0.66
C ASP A 21 -1.23 8.39 1.48
N PHE A 22 -1.45 8.10 2.75
CA PHE A 22 -2.13 8.99 3.68
C PHE A 22 -1.45 10.36 3.77
N SER A 23 -0.13 10.37 3.97
CA SER A 23 0.64 11.61 4.12
C SER A 23 0.66 12.39 2.80
N GLY A 24 0.83 11.72 1.67
CA GLY A 24 0.79 12.32 0.34
C GLY A 24 -0.55 13.00 0.08
N LYS A 25 -1.66 12.32 0.40
CA LYS A 25 -3.00 12.89 0.29
C LYS A 25 -3.25 14.05 1.25
N ARG A 26 -2.70 13.98 2.47
CA ARG A 26 -2.77 15.11 3.40
C ARG A 26 -1.95 16.31 2.92
N TRP A 27 -0.83 16.05 2.25
CA TRP A 27 -0.02 17.08 1.63
C TRP A 27 -0.78 17.77 0.49
N THR A 28 -1.43 17.03 -0.43
CA THR A 28 -2.17 17.65 -1.54
C THR A 28 -3.31 18.56 -1.06
N GLN A 29 -3.92 18.26 0.10
CA GLN A 29 -4.95 19.11 0.70
C GLN A 29 -4.42 20.34 1.45
N SER A 30 -3.19 20.27 1.99
CA SER A 30 -2.67 21.31 2.89
C SER A 30 -1.56 22.17 2.27
N GLY A 31 -0.91 21.69 1.21
CA GLY A 31 0.24 22.32 0.56
C GLY A 31 1.52 22.36 1.41
N ARG A 32 1.52 21.81 2.63
CA ARG A 32 2.65 21.94 3.57
C ARG A 32 3.80 21.02 3.18
N THR A 33 4.94 21.59 2.75
CA THR A 33 6.14 20.84 2.35
C THR A 33 6.63 19.85 3.40
N ARG A 34 6.48 20.14 4.70
CA ARG A 34 6.84 19.20 5.77
C ARG A 34 6.10 17.86 5.65
N ILE A 35 4.84 17.87 5.23
CA ILE A 35 4.05 16.64 5.06
C ILE A 35 4.51 15.87 3.82
N LEU A 36 4.93 16.57 2.75
CA LEU A 36 5.55 15.93 1.60
C LEU A 36 6.85 15.21 1.99
N VAL A 37 7.69 15.82 2.83
CA VAL A 37 8.92 15.16 3.32
C VAL A 37 8.57 13.91 4.11
N VAL A 38 7.55 13.96 4.98
CA VAL A 38 7.07 12.77 5.70
C VAL A 38 6.61 11.68 4.72
N ALA A 39 5.78 12.02 3.72
CA ALA A 39 5.33 11.07 2.72
C ALA A 39 6.50 10.41 1.96
N ALA A 40 7.47 11.21 1.52
CA ALA A 40 8.67 10.71 0.83
C ALA A 40 9.51 9.77 1.71
N LEU A 41 9.65 10.09 3.00
CA LEU A 41 10.35 9.21 3.95
C LEU A 41 9.60 7.90 4.17
N MET A 42 8.27 7.94 4.31
CA MET A 42 7.47 6.72 4.45
C MET A 42 7.62 5.82 3.22
N TYR A 43 7.57 6.36 2.00
CA TYR A 43 7.82 5.57 0.80
C TYR A 43 9.25 5.05 0.70
N ALA A 44 10.26 5.81 1.12
CA ALA A 44 11.64 5.32 1.11
C ALA A 44 11.83 4.13 2.07
N ILE A 45 11.20 4.18 3.25
CA ILE A 45 11.21 3.09 4.23
C ILE A 45 10.43 1.89 3.69
N ASP A 46 9.25 2.10 3.10
CA ASP A 46 8.46 1.09 2.39
C ASP A 46 9.32 0.35 1.36
N GLN A 47 9.97 1.07 0.45
CA GLN A 47 10.82 0.48 -0.58
C GLN A 47 12.02 -0.30 0.00
N THR A 48 12.52 0.08 1.18
CA THR A 48 13.58 -0.66 1.86
C THR A 48 13.08 -2.02 2.35
N PHE A 49 11.92 -2.07 3.01
CA PHE A 49 11.33 -3.34 3.45
C PHE A 49 10.88 -4.20 2.27
N PHE A 50 10.37 -3.56 1.22
CA PHE A 50 10.03 -4.24 -0.02
C PHE A 50 11.27 -4.89 -0.64
N ALA A 51 12.39 -4.16 -0.75
CA ALA A 51 13.64 -4.70 -1.27
C ALA A 51 14.19 -5.86 -0.43
N ILE A 52 14.10 -5.77 0.90
CA ILE A 52 14.43 -6.87 1.81
C ILE A 52 13.52 -8.07 1.55
N SER A 53 12.23 -7.86 1.35
CA SER A 53 11.28 -8.95 1.09
C SER A 53 11.59 -9.71 -0.22
N LEU A 54 12.15 -9.02 -1.23
CA LEU A 54 12.54 -9.63 -2.51
C LEU A 54 13.67 -10.65 -2.36
N THR A 55 14.50 -10.56 -1.32
CA THR A 55 15.61 -11.51 -1.13
C THR A 55 15.16 -12.90 -0.70
N PHE A 56 13.89 -13.08 -0.30
CA PHE A 56 13.38 -14.33 0.24
C PHE A 56 12.83 -15.31 -0.82
N GLY A 57 12.92 -15.00 -2.12
CA GLY A 57 12.56 -15.89 -3.26
C GLY A 57 11.05 -16.19 -3.42
N ALA A 58 10.32 -16.31 -2.31
CA ALA A 58 8.88 -16.56 -2.22
C ALA A 58 8.01 -15.31 -2.44
N LEU A 59 8.60 -14.17 -2.83
CA LEU A 59 7.86 -12.90 -2.94
C LEU A 59 6.98 -12.83 -4.20
N ALA A 60 7.39 -13.45 -5.31
CA ALA A 60 6.61 -13.42 -6.55
C ALA A 60 5.17 -13.93 -6.33
N THR A 61 5.00 -14.90 -5.42
CA THR A 61 3.70 -15.50 -5.11
C THR A 61 2.90 -14.72 -4.07
N ASN A 62 3.55 -13.92 -3.21
CA ASN A 62 2.91 -13.31 -2.03
C ASN A 62 2.78 -11.80 -2.10
N ILE A 63 3.43 -11.13 -3.05
CA ILE A 63 3.35 -9.67 -3.23
C ILE A 63 1.91 -9.18 -3.40
N PHE A 64 1.05 -9.99 -4.02
CA PHE A 64 -0.37 -9.68 -4.17
C PHE A 64 -1.05 -9.46 -2.81
N VAL A 65 -0.65 -10.19 -1.75
CA VAL A 65 -1.21 -10.05 -0.41
C VAL A 65 -0.97 -8.65 0.13
N VAL A 66 0.25 -8.12 -0.05
CA VAL A 66 0.62 -6.76 0.38
C VAL A 66 -0.20 -5.72 -0.38
N PHE A 67 -0.29 -5.85 -1.70
CA PHE A 67 -1.09 -4.94 -2.53
C PHE A 67 -2.57 -4.94 -2.19
N ILE A 68 -3.16 -6.10 -1.90
CA ILE A 68 -4.56 -6.19 -1.49
C ILE A 68 -4.74 -5.53 -0.12
N LEU A 69 -3.86 -5.83 0.84
CA LEU A 69 -3.93 -5.25 2.18
C LEU A 69 -3.79 -3.72 2.13
N SER A 70 -2.79 -3.18 1.42
CA SER A 70 -2.63 -1.73 1.30
C SER A 70 -3.82 -1.10 0.59
N SER A 71 -4.28 -1.67 -0.54
CA SER A 71 -5.44 -1.15 -1.27
C SER A 71 -6.71 -1.12 -0.41
N ILE A 72 -6.97 -2.14 0.40
CA ILE A 72 -8.12 -2.15 1.33
C ILE A 72 -7.95 -1.03 2.36
N LEU A 73 -6.77 -0.90 2.97
CA LEU A 73 -6.50 0.15 3.96
C LEU A 73 -6.63 1.55 3.37
N ASP A 74 -6.17 1.78 2.14
CA ASP A 74 -6.27 3.07 1.47
C ASP A 74 -7.71 3.44 1.14
N VAL A 75 -8.51 2.47 0.68
CA VAL A 75 -9.95 2.66 0.48
C VAL A 75 -10.63 2.99 1.81
N LEU A 76 -10.30 2.27 2.88
CA LEU A 76 -10.85 2.54 4.22
C LEU A 76 -10.46 3.95 4.70
N LEU A 77 -9.20 4.35 4.55
CA LEU A 77 -8.74 5.70 4.90
C LEU A 77 -9.43 6.77 4.03
N GLY A 78 -9.57 6.52 2.73
CA GLY A 78 -10.29 7.38 1.80
C GLY A 78 -11.71 7.66 2.26
N VAL A 79 -12.47 6.60 2.57
CA VAL A 79 -13.87 6.71 3.01
C VAL A 79 -13.99 7.29 4.41
N PHE A 80 -13.26 6.74 5.38
CA PHE A 80 -13.49 7.08 6.79
C PHE A 80 -12.80 8.36 7.23
N TYR A 81 -11.56 8.60 6.77
CA TYR A 81 -10.78 9.77 7.15
C TYR A 81 -10.97 10.92 6.16
N PHE A 82 -10.78 10.67 4.86
CA PHE A 82 -10.88 11.72 3.83
C PHE A 82 -12.33 11.98 3.36
N LYS A 83 -13.29 11.19 3.86
CA LYS A 83 -14.73 11.34 3.56
C LYS A 83 -15.04 11.23 2.06
N GLU A 84 -14.29 10.41 1.35
CA GLU A 84 -14.52 10.16 -0.06
C GLU A 84 -15.80 9.36 -0.29
N ARG A 85 -16.53 9.74 -1.34
CA ARG A 85 -17.71 9.01 -1.78
C ARG A 85 -17.30 7.97 -2.80
N ILE A 86 -17.49 6.69 -2.48
CA ILE A 86 -17.29 5.61 -3.43
C ILE A 86 -18.51 5.55 -4.35
N SER A 87 -18.33 5.87 -5.62
CA SER A 87 -19.36 5.64 -6.65
C SER A 87 -19.37 4.16 -7.08
N GLY A 88 -20.47 3.71 -7.69
CA GLY A 88 -20.55 2.35 -8.26
C GLY A 88 -19.43 2.07 -9.27
N THR A 89 -19.03 3.07 -10.06
CA THR A 89 -17.89 2.96 -11.00
C THR A 89 -16.55 2.78 -10.28
N ASN A 90 -16.35 3.43 -9.11
CA ASN A 90 -15.14 3.21 -8.30
C ASN A 90 -15.09 1.77 -7.78
N LEU A 91 -16.23 1.21 -7.39
CA LEU A 91 -16.31 -0.17 -6.92
C LEU A 91 -15.95 -1.17 -8.04
N ILE A 92 -16.44 -0.93 -9.26
CA ILE A 92 -16.09 -1.73 -10.44
C ILE A 92 -14.59 -1.63 -10.73
N GLY A 93 -14.03 -0.41 -10.70
CA GLY A 93 -12.59 -0.21 -10.89
C GLY A 93 -11.75 -0.94 -9.85
N LEU A 94 -12.15 -0.91 -8.58
CA LEU A 94 -11.50 -1.65 -7.50
C LEU A 94 -11.56 -3.17 -7.76
N ALA A 95 -12.75 -3.69 -8.09
CA ALA A 95 -12.94 -5.11 -8.37
C ALA A 95 -12.08 -5.58 -9.57
N LEU A 96 -12.01 -4.79 -10.64
CA LEU A 96 -11.16 -5.09 -11.80
C LEU A 96 -9.67 -5.03 -11.44
N GLY A 97 -9.25 -4.07 -10.63
CA GLY A 97 -7.87 -3.98 -10.15
C GLY A 97 -7.44 -5.20 -9.33
N LEU A 98 -8.30 -5.63 -8.40
CA LEU A 98 -8.08 -6.84 -7.61
C LEU A 98 -8.06 -8.10 -8.49
N ALA A 99 -8.98 -8.20 -9.47
CA ALA A 99 -9.00 -9.31 -10.43
C ALA A 99 -7.72 -9.35 -11.29
N ALA A 100 -7.21 -8.20 -11.73
CA ALA A 100 -5.96 -8.12 -12.48
C ALA A 100 -4.75 -8.58 -11.64
N LEU A 101 -4.69 -8.18 -10.36
CA LEU A 101 -3.65 -8.63 -9.44
C LEU A 101 -3.68 -10.15 -9.22
N LEU A 102 -4.87 -10.74 -9.13
CA LEU A 102 -5.03 -12.20 -9.04
C LEU A 102 -4.54 -12.90 -10.31
N LEU A 103 -4.90 -12.40 -11.49
CA LEU A 103 -4.49 -12.96 -12.77
C LEU A 103 -2.97 -12.90 -13.00
N LEU A 104 -2.30 -11.86 -12.51
CA LEU A 104 -0.83 -11.74 -12.59
C LEU A 104 -0.09 -12.73 -11.69
N ASN A 105 -0.78 -13.38 -10.75
CA ASN A 105 -0.20 -14.32 -9.79
C ASN A 105 -0.60 -15.79 -10.05
N LEU A 106 -1.38 -16.05 -11.11
CA LEU A 106 -1.75 -17.38 -11.61
C LEU A 106 -0.72 -17.87 -12.65
#